data_AF-W7YPQ5-F1
#
_entry.id   AF-W7YPQ5-F1
#
_cell.length_a   1.000
_cell.length_b   1.000
_cell.length_c   1.000
_cell.angle_alpha   90.00
_cell.angle_beta   90.00
_cell.angle_gamma   90.00
#
_symmetry.space_group_name_H-M   'P 1'
#
loop_
_entity.id
_entity.type
_entity.pdbx_description
1 polymer ?
#
loop_
_entity_poly.entity_id
_entity_poly.type
_entity_poly.pdbx_seq_one_letter_code
_entity_poly.pdbx_strand_id
1 'polypeptide(L)'
;MRARKFILRFLLTVVVLVIIIAGVVIWYISPQQDLNLNYTNVNVKNKAVEMLKTRKPEIHLNGAELNQFAKKELVKHLSDIPEQIQLTGAEFHFSGQEVVADLNGKWGWIPFGAELTFHMETDGELLIMEHKSTRIKNLNIPASTFGMKDMTISLKDYLPEMLDVQQIEFQEDGVKLTFVIDWLLLPSLLLK
;
A
#
# COMPACT_ATOMS: atom_id res chain seq x y z
N MET A 1 -9.20 47.72 -40.51
CA MET A 1 -8.07 46.81 -40.17
C MET A 1 -7.70 46.73 -38.67
N ARG A 2 -8.02 47.72 -37.82
CA ARG A 2 -7.64 47.70 -36.38
C ARG A 2 -8.49 46.75 -35.51
N ALA A 3 -9.79 46.64 -35.75
CA ALA A 3 -10.70 45.77 -34.99
C ALA A 3 -10.39 44.26 -35.15
N ARG A 4 -10.03 43.82 -36.37
CA ARG A 4 -9.66 42.42 -36.65
C ARG A 4 -8.41 41.98 -35.87
N LYS A 5 -7.44 42.89 -35.66
CA LYS A 5 -6.24 42.64 -34.85
C LYS A 5 -6.57 42.59 -33.34
N PHE A 6 -7.56 43.35 -32.88
CA PHE A 6 -8.02 43.32 -31.49
C PHE A 6 -8.80 42.05 -31.16
N ILE A 7 -9.71 41.63 -32.06
CA ILE A 7 -10.46 40.37 -31.89
C ILE A 7 -9.52 39.17 -31.93
N LEU A 8 -8.53 39.16 -32.84
CA LEU A 8 -7.54 38.07 -32.90
C LEU A 8 -6.67 38.02 -31.64
N ARG A 9 -6.24 39.19 -31.11
CA ARG A 9 -5.49 39.27 -29.85
C ARG A 9 -6.33 38.79 -28.67
N PHE A 10 -7.59 39.22 -28.59
CA PHE A 10 -8.51 38.80 -27.53
C PHE A 10 -8.77 37.28 -27.58
N LEU A 11 -9.03 36.72 -28.77
CA LEU A 11 -9.21 35.28 -28.96
C LEU A 11 -7.95 34.50 -28.55
N LEU A 12 -6.77 35.00 -28.91
CA LEU A 12 -5.50 34.37 -28.55
C LEU A 12 -5.25 34.43 -27.04
N THR A 13 -5.60 35.54 -26.38
CA THR A 13 -5.55 35.65 -24.91
C THR A 13 -6.51 34.66 -24.24
N VAL A 14 -7.73 34.50 -24.75
CA VAL A 14 -8.70 33.54 -24.20
C VAL A 14 -8.22 32.10 -24.39
N VAL A 15 -7.68 31.74 -25.55
CA VAL A 15 -7.14 30.40 -25.80
C VAL A 15 -5.95 30.11 -24.87
N VAL A 16 -5.02 31.05 -24.71
CA VAL A 16 -3.90 30.93 -23.77
C VAL A 16 -4.41 30.77 -22.34
N LEU A 17 -5.43 31.53 -21.94
CA LEU A 17 -6.03 31.43 -20.62
C LEU A 17 -6.66 30.05 -20.38
N VAL A 18 -7.35 29.49 -21.37
CA VAL A 18 -7.94 28.13 -21.29
C VAL A 18 -6.85 27.07 -21.16
N ILE A 19 -5.74 27.19 -21.90
CA ILE A 19 -4.60 26.27 -21.80
C ILE A 19 -3.95 26.34 -20.42
N ILE A 20 -3.79 27.55 -19.86
CA ILE A 20 -3.24 27.75 -18.51
C ILE A 20 -4.18 27.14 -17.46
N ILE A 21 -5.48 27.37 -17.55
CA ILE A 21 -6.46 26.79 -16.62
C ILE A 21 -6.44 25.26 -16.70
N ALA A 22 -6.41 24.69 -17.91
CA ALA A 22 -6.31 23.25 -18.10
C ALA A 22 -5.00 22.69 -17.51
N GLY A 23 -3.87 23.37 -17.71
CA GLY A 23 -2.59 23.01 -17.13
C GLY A 23 -2.59 23.04 -15.60
N VAL A 24 -3.21 24.06 -15.00
CA VAL A 24 -3.35 24.19 -13.53
C VAL A 24 -4.26 23.09 -12.98
N VAL A 25 -5.36 22.76 -13.65
CA VAL A 25 -6.25 21.67 -13.22
C VAL A 25 -5.54 20.33 -13.30
N ILE A 26 -4.81 20.05 -14.38
CA ILE A 26 -4.02 18.81 -14.53
C ILE A 26 -2.91 18.75 -13.48
N TRP A 27 -2.20 19.85 -13.24
CA TRP A 27 -1.13 19.92 -12.24
C TRP A 27 -1.68 19.77 -10.81
N TYR A 28 -2.84 20.37 -10.52
CA TYR A 28 -3.57 20.17 -9.26
C TYR A 28 -4.09 18.74 -9.10
N ILE A 29 -4.20 17.97 -10.20
CA ILE A 29 -4.54 16.55 -10.20
C ILE A 29 -3.34 15.62 -10.08
N SER A 30 -2.15 16.10 -10.37
CA SER A 30 -0.93 15.31 -10.28
C SER A 30 -0.58 14.92 -8.83
N PRO A 31 -0.20 13.66 -8.57
CA PRO A 31 0.22 13.21 -7.25
C PRO A 31 1.47 13.96 -6.78
N GLN A 32 1.53 14.30 -5.48
CA GLN A 32 2.59 15.12 -4.88
C GLN A 32 3.86 14.32 -4.55
N GLN A 33 3.80 12.98 -4.57
CA GLN A 33 4.93 12.10 -4.27
C GLN A 33 5.12 11.09 -5.40
N ASP A 34 6.36 10.88 -5.84
CA ASP A 34 6.71 9.85 -6.82
C ASP A 34 6.75 8.47 -6.16
N LEU A 35 5.57 7.89 -5.94
CA LEU A 35 5.43 6.53 -5.43
C LEU A 35 5.61 5.51 -6.56
N ASN A 36 6.21 4.37 -6.24
CA ASN A 36 6.39 3.26 -7.17
C ASN A 36 5.92 1.93 -6.55
N LEU A 37 5.58 0.99 -7.42
CA LEU A 37 5.17 -0.38 -7.05
C LEU A 37 6.35 -1.37 -6.99
N ASN A 38 7.59 -0.90 -7.11
CA ASN A 38 8.73 -1.79 -7.03
C ASN A 38 8.88 -2.29 -5.59
N TYR A 39 9.11 -3.59 -5.44
CA TYR A 39 9.35 -4.21 -4.15
C TYR A 39 10.60 -5.07 -4.18
N THR A 40 11.26 -5.17 -3.03
CA THR A 40 12.35 -6.12 -2.78
C THR A 40 11.80 -7.31 -2.00
N ASN A 41 12.21 -8.53 -2.36
CA ASN A 41 11.82 -9.70 -1.59
C ASN A 41 12.47 -9.64 -0.20
N VAL A 42 11.65 -9.43 0.84
CA VAL A 42 12.09 -9.56 2.23
C VAL A 42 12.43 -11.02 2.50
N ASN A 43 13.64 -11.27 2.97
CA ASN A 43 14.15 -12.62 3.13
C ASN A 43 13.71 -13.23 4.48
N VAL A 44 12.42 -13.57 4.57
CA VAL A 44 11.82 -14.25 5.74
C VAL A 44 12.56 -15.53 6.09
N LYS A 45 13.07 -16.25 5.07
CA LYS A 45 13.84 -17.49 5.27
C LYS A 45 15.11 -17.26 6.08
N ASN A 46 15.87 -16.21 5.77
CA ASN A 46 17.06 -15.87 6.54
C ASN A 46 16.72 -15.52 7.99
N LYS A 47 15.64 -14.76 8.22
CA LYS A 47 15.17 -14.44 9.58
C LYS A 47 14.71 -15.69 10.33
N ALA A 48 14.03 -16.62 9.66
CA ALA A 48 13.64 -17.91 10.26
C ALA A 48 14.86 -18.78 10.63
N VAL A 49 15.92 -18.77 9.82
CA VAL A 49 17.18 -19.46 10.15
C VAL A 49 17.89 -18.79 11.32
N GLU A 50 17.88 -17.46 11.39
CA GLU A 50 18.45 -16.70 12.51
C GLU A 50 17.68 -16.94 13.83
N MET A 51 16.36 -17.02 13.76
CA MET A 51 15.46 -17.42 14.85
C MET A 51 15.82 -18.82 15.38
N LEU A 52 16.07 -19.80 14.50
CA LEU A 52 16.52 -21.14 14.88
C LEU A 52 17.91 -21.12 15.54
N LYS A 53 18.83 -20.28 15.06
CA LYS A 53 20.17 -20.12 15.63
C LYS A 53 20.15 -19.47 17.01
N THR A 54 19.31 -18.45 17.18
CA THR A 54 19.18 -17.67 18.43
C THR A 54 18.26 -18.33 19.46
N ARG A 55 17.50 -19.37 19.06
CA ARG A 55 16.50 -20.08 19.87
C ARG A 55 15.41 -19.18 20.44
N LYS A 56 15.15 -18.05 19.79
CA LYS A 56 14.07 -17.14 20.13
C LYS A 56 13.08 -17.20 18.99
N PRO A 57 11.87 -17.76 19.17
CA PRO A 57 10.90 -17.94 18.10
C PRO A 57 10.15 -16.62 17.83
N GLU A 58 10.88 -15.56 17.55
CA GLU A 58 10.34 -14.22 17.27
C GLU A 58 10.99 -13.62 16.01
N ILE A 59 10.18 -12.96 15.19
CA ILE A 59 10.64 -12.17 14.04
C ILE A 59 10.10 -10.77 14.19
N HIS A 60 10.99 -9.80 14.07
CA HIS A 60 10.64 -8.39 13.99
C HIS A 60 10.63 -7.96 12.53
N LEU A 61 9.52 -7.38 12.11
CA LEU A 61 9.37 -6.73 10.81
C LEU A 61 9.21 -5.24 11.06
N ASN A 62 10.12 -4.43 10.53
CA ASN A 62 10.00 -2.98 10.60
C ASN A 62 9.05 -2.44 9.52
N GLY A 63 8.66 -1.16 9.62
CA GLY A 63 7.76 -0.52 8.68
C GLY A 63 8.24 -0.59 7.23
N ALA A 64 9.56 -0.49 6.99
CA ALA A 64 10.13 -0.61 5.65
C ALA A 64 9.95 -2.02 5.07
N GLU A 65 10.19 -3.07 5.86
CA GLU A 65 9.98 -4.47 5.45
C GLU A 65 8.49 -4.75 5.20
N LEU A 66 7.61 -4.27 6.07
CA LEU A 66 6.16 -4.40 5.93
C LEU A 66 5.65 -3.69 4.67
N ASN A 67 6.18 -2.52 4.35
CA ASN A 67 5.87 -1.80 3.11
C ASN A 67 6.26 -2.63 1.87
N GLN A 68 7.41 -3.30 1.88
CA GLN A 68 7.78 -4.18 0.76
C GLN A 68 6.83 -5.38 0.63
N PHE A 69 6.39 -5.96 1.75
CA PHE A 69 5.37 -7.03 1.73
C PHE A 69 4.04 -6.54 1.19
N ALA A 70 3.55 -5.40 1.68
CA ALA A 70 2.29 -4.83 1.26
C ALA A 70 2.31 -4.48 -0.25
N LYS A 71 3.41 -3.92 -0.76
CA LYS A 71 3.60 -3.69 -2.21
C LYS A 71 3.57 -4.99 -2.99
N LYS A 72 4.28 -6.03 -2.53
CA LYS A 72 4.28 -7.35 -3.18
C LYS A 72 2.86 -7.92 -3.26
N GLU A 73 2.08 -7.77 -2.19
CA GLU A 73 0.73 -8.30 -2.13
C GLU A 73 -0.24 -7.51 -2.99
N LEU A 74 -0.15 -6.18 -2.95
CA LEU A 74 -0.90 -5.31 -3.86
C LEU A 74 -0.63 -5.69 -5.32
N VAL A 75 0.63 -5.95 -5.70
CA VAL A 75 1.00 -6.35 -7.06
C VAL A 75 0.33 -7.65 -7.50
N LYS A 76 0.19 -8.63 -6.59
CA LYS A 76 -0.53 -9.88 -6.89
C LYS A 76 -2.02 -9.66 -7.12
N HIS A 77 -2.61 -8.73 -6.37
CA HIS A 77 -4.04 -8.39 -6.44
C HIS A 77 -4.35 -7.27 -7.44
N LEU A 78 -3.38 -6.76 -8.20
CA LEU A 78 -3.65 -5.76 -9.26
C LEU A 78 -4.64 -6.27 -10.30
N SER A 79 -4.69 -7.58 -10.54
CA SER A 79 -5.65 -8.20 -11.46
C SER A 79 -7.10 -8.18 -10.95
N ASP A 80 -7.31 -8.00 -9.64
CA ASP A 80 -8.63 -7.91 -9.03
C ASP A 80 -9.20 -6.48 -9.10
N ILE A 81 -8.35 -5.51 -9.44
CA ILE A 81 -8.73 -4.10 -9.57
C ILE A 81 -9.39 -3.89 -10.94
N PRO A 82 -10.49 -3.10 -11.03
CA PRO A 82 -11.14 -2.81 -12.30
C PRO A 82 -10.16 -2.24 -13.33
N GLU A 83 -10.20 -2.74 -14.57
CA GLU A 83 -9.25 -2.34 -15.66
C GLU A 83 -9.19 -0.83 -15.92
N GLN A 84 -10.23 -0.08 -15.53
CA GLN A 84 -10.25 1.37 -15.70
C GLN A 84 -9.26 2.07 -14.74
N ILE A 85 -8.90 1.43 -13.63
CA ILE A 85 -7.99 1.92 -12.60
C ILE A 85 -6.64 1.23 -12.79
N GLN A 86 -5.60 2.02 -13.05
CA GLN A 86 -4.23 1.53 -13.11
C GLN A 86 -3.44 2.16 -11.97
N LEU A 87 -3.07 1.35 -10.97
CA LEU A 87 -2.14 1.79 -9.93
C LEU A 87 -0.73 1.89 -10.50
N THR A 88 -0.03 2.98 -10.17
CA THR A 88 1.34 3.26 -10.60
C THR A 88 2.31 3.30 -9.43
N GLY A 89 1.82 3.53 -8.22
CA GLY A 89 2.62 3.60 -7.01
C GLY A 89 1.83 3.27 -5.77
N ALA A 90 2.51 2.75 -4.77
CA ALA A 90 1.97 2.57 -3.43
C ALA A 90 3.09 2.79 -2.41
N GLU A 91 2.74 3.27 -1.23
CA GLU A 91 3.61 3.34 -0.05
C GLU A 91 2.75 3.07 1.17
N PHE A 92 3.25 2.25 2.09
CA PHE A 92 2.52 1.84 3.29
C PHE A 92 3.30 2.28 4.52
N HIS A 93 2.67 3.09 5.35
CA HIS A 93 3.21 3.59 6.61
C HIS A 93 2.51 2.89 7.76
N PHE A 94 3.28 2.11 8.54
CA PHE A 94 2.79 1.36 9.70
C PHE A 94 3.13 2.13 10.97
N SER A 95 2.13 2.39 11.81
CA SER A 95 2.30 3.09 13.09
C SER A 95 1.43 2.43 14.15
N GLY A 96 2.00 1.50 14.92
CA GLY A 96 1.24 0.72 15.89
C GLY A 96 0.13 -0.09 15.23
N GLN A 97 -1.12 0.20 15.60
CA GLN A 97 -2.32 -0.44 15.06
C GLN A 97 -2.91 0.30 13.85
N GLU A 98 -2.23 1.30 13.30
CA GLU A 98 -2.72 2.05 12.14
C GLU A 98 -1.80 1.83 10.94
N VAL A 99 -2.41 1.73 9.76
CA VAL A 99 -1.70 1.73 8.47
C VAL A 99 -2.26 2.81 7.59
N VAL A 100 -1.37 3.64 7.05
CA VAL A 100 -1.70 4.60 6.00
C VAL A 100 -1.10 4.10 4.70
N ALA A 101 -1.97 3.84 3.71
CA ALA A 101 -1.59 3.43 2.38
C ALA A 101 -1.76 4.61 1.41
N ASP A 102 -0.63 5.18 0.99
CA ASP A 102 -0.59 6.19 -0.05
C ASP A 102 -0.51 5.51 -1.41
N LEU A 103 -1.51 5.73 -2.25
CA LEU A 103 -1.65 5.13 -3.57
C LEU A 103 -1.62 6.20 -4.64
N ASN A 104 -0.85 5.94 -5.69
CA ASN A 104 -0.90 6.68 -6.93
C ASN A 104 -1.44 5.78 -8.03
N GLY A 105 -2.31 6.34 -8.86
CA GLY A 105 -2.80 5.64 -10.03
C GLY A 105 -3.34 6.58 -11.08
N LYS A 106 -4.05 6.01 -12.04
CA LYS A 106 -4.77 6.73 -13.07
C LYS A 106 -6.09 6.03 -13.38
N TRP A 107 -7.14 6.82 -13.58
CA TRP A 107 -8.39 6.37 -14.13
C TRP A 107 -8.41 6.74 -15.62
N GLY A 108 -8.09 5.77 -16.47
CA GLY A 108 -7.79 6.01 -17.88
C GLY A 108 -6.57 6.93 -18.05
N TRP A 109 -6.81 8.21 -18.32
CA TRP A 109 -5.81 9.26 -18.55
C TRP A 109 -5.71 10.28 -17.42
N ILE A 110 -6.61 10.19 -16.42
CA ILE A 110 -6.68 11.12 -15.30
C ILE A 110 -5.84 10.53 -14.16
N PRO A 111 -4.68 11.13 -13.79
CA PRO A 111 -3.93 10.67 -12.63
C PRO A 111 -4.73 10.93 -11.34
N PHE A 112 -4.51 10.12 -10.32
CA PHE A 112 -5.07 10.37 -9.00
C PHE A 112 -4.08 9.92 -7.92
N GLY A 113 -4.17 10.59 -6.77
CA GLY A 113 -3.55 10.16 -5.52
C GLY A 113 -4.65 9.90 -4.49
N ALA A 114 -4.54 8.80 -3.77
CA ALA A 114 -5.44 8.41 -2.71
C ALA A 114 -4.64 7.99 -1.47
N GLU A 115 -5.08 8.41 -0.30
CA GLU A 115 -4.55 8.02 1.00
C GLU A 115 -5.64 7.19 1.68
N LEU A 116 -5.36 5.94 2.00
CA LEU A 116 -6.28 5.05 2.70
C LEU A 116 -5.77 4.80 4.11
N THR A 117 -6.63 4.96 5.10
CA THR A 117 -6.31 4.69 6.50
C THR A 117 -7.02 3.42 6.95
N PHE A 118 -6.25 2.50 7.51
CA PHE A 118 -6.73 1.23 8.05
C PHE A 118 -6.37 1.13 9.53
N HIS A 119 -7.25 0.50 10.30
CA HIS A 119 -6.96 0.03 11.64
C HIS A 119 -6.68 -1.47 11.58
N MET A 120 -5.63 -1.91 12.26
CA MET A 120 -5.22 -3.30 12.33
C MET A 120 -5.61 -3.89 13.68
N GLU A 121 -6.31 -5.00 13.62
CA GLU A 121 -6.62 -5.86 14.75
C GLU A 121 -6.10 -7.28 14.49
N THR A 122 -5.94 -8.04 15.56
CA THR A 122 -5.45 -9.42 15.49
C THR A 122 -6.48 -10.34 16.12
N ASP A 123 -6.86 -11.38 15.39
CA ASP A 123 -7.67 -12.50 15.90
C ASP A 123 -6.86 -13.79 15.77
N GLY A 124 -6.03 -14.06 16.79
CA GLY A 124 -5.06 -15.16 16.78
C GLY A 124 -4.00 -14.98 15.70
N GLU A 125 -4.05 -15.83 14.66
CA GLU A 125 -3.12 -15.82 13.53
C GLU A 125 -3.57 -14.89 12.39
N LEU A 126 -4.80 -14.37 12.49
CA LEU A 126 -5.41 -13.52 11.46
C LEU A 126 -5.13 -12.05 11.75
N LEU A 127 -4.66 -11.34 10.73
CA LEU A 127 -4.58 -9.89 10.73
C LEU A 127 -5.86 -9.34 10.08
N ILE A 128 -6.65 -8.60 10.83
CA ILE A 128 -7.87 -7.95 10.36
C ILE A 128 -7.54 -6.49 10.09
N MET A 129 -7.76 -6.03 8.87
CA MET A 129 -7.60 -4.64 8.48
C MET A 129 -8.97 -4.01 8.24
N GLU A 130 -9.39 -3.14 9.15
CA GLU A 130 -10.63 -2.37 9.06
C GLU A 130 -10.35 -1.05 8.35
N HIS A 131 -11.06 -0.80 7.24
CA HIS A 131 -10.93 0.46 6.51
C HIS A 131 -11.64 1.61 7.26
N LYS A 132 -10.91 2.67 7.61
CA LYS A 132 -11.46 3.82 8.34
C LYS A 132 -11.81 4.99 7.43
N SER A 133 -10.93 5.34 6.50
CA SER A 133 -11.14 6.47 5.60
C SER A 133 -10.34 6.38 4.32
N THR A 134 -10.89 6.91 3.24
CA THR A 134 -10.17 7.16 1.99
C THR A 134 -10.16 8.66 1.72
N ARG A 135 -8.98 9.24 1.57
CA ARG A 135 -8.80 10.63 1.16
C ARG A 135 -8.28 10.67 -0.28
N ILE A 136 -9.01 11.32 -1.18
CA ILE A 136 -8.57 11.58 -2.55
C ILE A 136 -8.29 13.09 -2.63
N LYS A 137 -7.01 13.46 -2.54
CA LYS A 137 -6.56 14.84 -2.37
C LYS A 137 -7.24 15.57 -1.19
N ASN A 138 -8.09 16.55 -1.47
CA ASN A 138 -8.80 17.36 -0.47
C ASN A 138 -10.20 16.80 -0.14
N LEU A 139 -10.64 15.74 -0.83
CA LEU A 139 -11.91 15.09 -0.55
C LEU A 139 -11.69 13.91 0.39
N ASN A 140 -12.22 14.02 1.61
CA ASN A 140 -12.25 12.93 2.57
C ASN A 140 -13.56 12.15 2.37
N ILE A 141 -13.44 10.86 2.06
CA ILE A 141 -14.57 9.96 1.85
C ILE A 141 -14.55 8.93 2.99
N PRO A 142 -15.54 8.96 3.89
CA PRO A 142 -15.66 7.99 4.96
C PRO A 142 -15.81 6.56 4.43
N ALA A 143 -15.30 5.57 5.16
CA ALA A 143 -15.40 4.15 4.78
C ALA A 143 -16.85 3.68 4.55
N SER A 144 -17.81 4.25 5.30
CA SER A 144 -19.24 3.98 5.17
C SER A 144 -19.80 4.26 3.77
N THR A 145 -19.12 5.08 2.95
CA THR A 145 -19.54 5.41 1.59
C THR A 145 -19.06 4.39 0.56
N PHE A 146 -17.88 3.78 0.77
CA PHE A 146 -17.33 2.79 -0.16
C PHE A 146 -17.76 1.35 0.14
N GLY A 147 -18.21 1.06 1.37
CA GLY A 147 -18.63 -0.30 1.74
C GLY A 147 -17.54 -1.35 1.56
N MET A 148 -16.26 -0.94 1.63
CA MET A 148 -15.13 -1.87 1.60
C MET A 148 -15.25 -2.79 2.80
N LYS A 149 -15.30 -4.10 2.54
CA LYS A 149 -15.28 -5.11 3.59
C LYS A 149 -13.89 -5.15 4.22
N ASP A 150 -13.86 -5.51 5.49
CA ASP A 150 -12.61 -5.74 6.22
C ASP A 150 -11.76 -6.77 5.47
N MET A 151 -10.48 -6.48 5.36
CA MET A 151 -9.52 -7.37 4.72
C MET A 151 -8.89 -8.25 5.79
N THR A 152 -9.09 -9.56 5.68
CA THR A 152 -8.46 -10.54 6.56
C THR A 152 -7.28 -11.16 5.85
N ILE A 153 -6.09 -11.04 6.44
CA ILE A 153 -4.84 -11.60 5.91
C ILE A 153 -4.37 -12.71 6.84
N SER A 154 -4.17 -13.90 6.29
CA SER A 154 -3.53 -15.03 6.98
C SER A 154 -2.01 -14.92 6.83
N LEU A 155 -1.29 -14.67 7.93
CA LEU A 155 0.17 -14.59 7.88
C LEU A 155 0.84 -15.94 7.56
N LYS A 156 0.12 -17.05 7.79
CA LYS A 156 0.57 -18.43 7.51
C LYS A 156 0.92 -18.64 6.05
N ASP A 157 0.20 -17.99 5.13
CA ASP A 157 0.41 -18.13 3.67
C ASP A 157 1.78 -17.60 3.21
N TYR A 158 2.46 -16.81 4.05
CA TYR A 158 3.75 -16.19 3.75
C TYR A 158 4.91 -16.81 4.53
N LEU A 159 4.62 -17.78 5.40
CA LEU A 159 5.59 -18.42 6.27
C LEU A 159 5.91 -19.83 5.78
N PRO A 160 7.11 -20.35 6.08
CA PRO A 160 7.39 -21.77 5.90
C PRO A 160 6.39 -22.64 6.68
N GLU A 161 5.98 -23.79 6.12
CA GLU A 161 4.94 -24.68 6.69
C GLU A 161 5.15 -25.08 8.17
N MET A 162 6.39 -25.02 8.65
CA MET A 162 6.77 -25.38 10.01
C MET A 162 6.66 -24.25 11.04
N LEU A 163 6.32 -23.03 10.61
CA LEU A 163 6.14 -21.87 11.46
C LEU A 163 4.66 -21.50 11.52
N ASP A 164 4.05 -21.74 12.67
CA ASP A 164 2.71 -21.24 12.97
C ASP A 164 2.82 -19.96 13.78
N VAL A 165 2.06 -18.93 13.39
CA VAL A 165 2.02 -17.65 14.10
C VAL A 165 1.22 -17.82 15.37
N GLN A 166 1.86 -17.64 16.52
CA GLN A 166 1.17 -17.71 17.80
C GLN A 166 0.55 -16.37 18.20
N GLN A 167 1.30 -15.29 17.96
CA GLN A 167 0.94 -13.96 18.43
C GLN A 167 1.55 -12.90 17.53
N ILE A 168 0.77 -11.85 17.29
CA ILE A 168 1.17 -10.65 16.56
C ILE A 168 1.11 -9.50 17.56
N GLU A 169 2.23 -8.80 17.74
CA GLU A 169 2.31 -7.59 18.57
C GLU A 169 2.65 -6.39 17.69
N PHE A 170 1.79 -5.37 17.73
CA PHE A 170 2.03 -4.11 17.04
C PHE A 170 3.06 -3.27 17.79
N GLN A 171 4.02 -2.73 17.06
CA GLN A 171 5.07 -1.84 17.55
C GLN A 171 4.95 -0.48 16.86
N GLU A 172 5.59 0.56 17.40
CA GLU A 172 5.50 1.91 16.82
C GLU A 172 5.94 1.96 15.35
N ASP A 173 6.97 1.20 14.95
CA ASP A 173 7.50 1.14 13.58
C ASP A 173 7.49 -0.28 13.03
N GLY A 174 6.44 -1.06 13.30
CA GLY A 174 6.26 -2.37 12.68
C GLY A 174 5.53 -3.39 13.53
N VAL A 175 5.86 -4.67 13.35
CA VAL A 175 5.21 -5.78 14.05
C VAL A 175 6.24 -6.79 14.54
N LYS A 176 5.97 -7.35 15.71
CA LYS A 176 6.65 -8.51 16.25
C LYS A 176 5.75 -9.72 16.10
N LEU A 177 6.27 -10.74 15.44
CA LEU A 177 5.61 -12.03 15.26
C LEU A 177 6.26 -13.05 16.17
N THR A 178 5.47 -13.75 16.97
CA THR A 178 5.92 -14.88 17.80
C THR A 178 5.41 -16.18 17.19
N PHE A 179 6.24 -17.20 17.14
CA PHE A 179 5.95 -18.45 16.45
C PHE A 179 5.97 -19.67 17.37
N VAL A 180 5.20 -20.67 17.02
CA VAL A 180 5.42 -22.05 17.47
C VAL A 180 6.12 -22.81 16.34
N ILE A 181 7.20 -23.51 16.70
CA ILE A 181 7.99 -24.30 15.74
C ILE A 181 7.51 -25.74 15.82
N ASP A 182 7.08 -26.29 14.69
CA ASP A 182 6.90 -27.73 14.57
C ASP A 182 8.25 -28.42 14.32
N TRP A 183 8.77 -29.05 15.38
CA TRP A 183 10.07 -29.72 15.37
C TRP A 183 10.13 -30.92 14.42
N LEU A 184 8.98 -31.49 14.04
CA LEU A 184 8.93 -32.63 13.12
C LEU A 184 9.28 -32.24 11.68
N LEU A 185 9.12 -30.96 11.31
CA LEU A 185 9.31 -30.48 9.93
C LEU A 185 10.68 -29.82 9.68
N LEU A 186 11.51 -29.65 10.73
CA LEU A 186 12.86 -29.08 10.65
C LEU A 186 13.81 -29.69 9.61
N PRO A 187 13.85 -31.01 9.39
CA PRO A 187 14.80 -31.62 8.44
C PRO A 187 14.64 -31.08 7.01
N SER A 188 13.44 -30.62 6.64
CA SER A 188 13.13 -30.14 5.29
C SER A 188 13.80 -28.80 4.92
N LEU A 189 14.16 -27.97 5.91
CA LEU A 189 14.84 -26.68 5.70
C LEU A 189 16.37 -26.79 5.65
N LEU A 190 16.96 -27.78 6.35
CA LEU A 190 18.42 -27.95 6.41
C LEU A 190 18.98 -28.73 5.22
N LEU A 191 18.13 -29.45 4.49
CA LEU A 191 18.51 -30.35 3.40
C LEU A 191 18.30 -29.76 2.00
N LYS A 192 18.06 -28.45 1.88
CA LYS A 192 17.81 -27.77 0.59
C LYS A 192 18.64 -26.50 0.46
#